data_AF-G1X8K9-F1
#
_entry.id   AF-G1X8K9-F1
#
_cell.length_a   1.000
_cell.length_b   1.000
_cell.length_c   1.000
_cell.angle_alpha   90.00
_cell.angle_beta   90.00
_cell.angle_gamma   90.00
#
_symmetry.space_group_name_H-M   'P 1'
#
loop_
_entity.id
_entity.type
_entity.pdbx_description
1 polymer ?
#
loop_
_entity_poly.entity_id
_entity_poly.type
_entity_poly.pdbx_seq_one_letter_code
_entity_poly.pdbx_strand_id
1 'polypeptide(L)'
;MPSVTLPTIAVSESSKASKSSIPVVTVQQSGKRDIIIFSDFDGTIFMQDTGHVLFDHHGCGLARREQLDEEIRTGARSFRAVSEDMWASLNVPFEDGFTIMKQKLEIDPDFDEFHKYCISNGIPFNVISAGLKPILRKVLDVFLGETQSAHIDIVANDAQISPDGSEWKPIWRHDNELGHDKAASLQEYKAIASSESEDGSVPLIVFVGDGVSDLPAAREADVLFARRGLRLEEYCIENKISYFPFDTFAEIQTELARLVQEDQEITHGSGKPVQYNPRANFWRRASSKKAVPTLSSIQATTPATGNTFLPETYAPQATLVS
;
A
#
# COMPACT_ATOMS: atom_id res chain seq x y z
N MET A 1 -55.14 -32.89 -20.27
CA MET A 1 -54.59 -31.56 -19.93
C MET A 1 -53.31 -31.79 -19.16
N PRO A 2 -52.13 -31.56 -19.75
CA PRO A 2 -50.86 -32.05 -19.22
C PRO A 2 -50.29 -31.13 -18.13
N SER A 3 -49.64 -31.78 -17.17
CA SER A 3 -48.78 -31.24 -16.12
C SER A 3 -47.61 -30.47 -16.70
N VAL A 4 -47.36 -29.26 -16.20
CA VAL A 4 -46.10 -28.54 -16.40
C VAL A 4 -45.48 -28.26 -15.03
N THR A 5 -44.41 -28.99 -14.79
CA THR A 5 -43.47 -28.94 -13.67
C THR A 5 -42.68 -27.63 -13.67
N LEU A 6 -42.63 -26.95 -12.53
CA LEU A 6 -41.66 -25.88 -12.26
C LEU A 6 -40.30 -26.51 -11.90
N PRO A 7 -39.17 -26.04 -12.45
CA PRO A 7 -37.87 -26.52 -12.02
C PRO A 7 -37.45 -25.86 -10.71
N THR A 8 -37.23 -26.69 -9.70
CA THR A 8 -36.51 -26.38 -8.46
C THR A 8 -35.05 -26.10 -8.80
N ILE A 9 -34.58 -24.87 -8.57
CA ILE A 9 -33.14 -24.57 -8.58
C ILE A 9 -32.63 -24.71 -7.14
N ALA A 10 -31.74 -25.67 -6.95
CA ALA A 10 -31.07 -25.95 -5.70
C ALA A 10 -30.14 -24.78 -5.32
N VAL A 11 -30.26 -24.32 -4.07
CA VAL A 11 -29.30 -23.43 -3.44
C VAL A 11 -28.10 -24.28 -3.01
N SER A 12 -26.96 -24.12 -3.66
CA SER A 12 -25.68 -24.64 -3.16
C SER A 12 -24.97 -23.55 -2.37
N GLU A 13 -24.91 -23.73 -1.05
CA GLU A 13 -23.94 -23.03 -0.22
C GLU A 13 -22.52 -23.46 -0.62
N SER A 14 -21.67 -22.49 -0.96
CA SER A 14 -20.23 -22.66 -0.85
C SER A 14 -19.59 -21.37 -0.36
N SER A 15 -19.41 -21.31 0.96
CA SER A 15 -18.40 -20.49 1.61
C SER A 15 -17.01 -20.88 1.09
N LYS A 16 -16.23 -19.91 0.63
CA LYS A 16 -14.77 -19.86 0.80
C LYS A 16 -14.23 -18.50 0.36
N ALA A 17 -13.76 -17.74 1.34
CA ALA A 17 -12.91 -16.57 1.16
C ALA A 17 -11.66 -16.95 0.35
N SER A 18 -11.28 -16.12 -0.62
CA SER A 18 -10.07 -16.31 -1.41
C SER A 18 -9.43 -14.98 -1.79
N LYS A 19 -8.32 -14.71 -1.10
CA LYS A 19 -7.06 -14.10 -1.57
C LYS A 19 -7.14 -12.80 -2.37
N SER A 20 -6.66 -11.74 -1.71
CA SER A 20 -6.04 -10.52 -2.28
C SER A 20 -5.24 -10.84 -3.55
N SER A 21 -5.85 -10.59 -4.71
CA SER A 21 -5.22 -10.64 -6.02
C SER A 21 -5.01 -9.21 -6.53
N ILE A 22 -3.75 -8.82 -6.74
CA ILE A 22 -3.41 -7.68 -7.59
C ILE A 22 -4.05 -7.93 -8.96
N PRO A 23 -4.75 -6.96 -9.56
CA PRO A 23 -5.43 -7.18 -10.82
C PRO A 23 -4.41 -7.44 -11.93
N VAL A 24 -4.68 -8.49 -12.71
CA VAL A 24 -3.99 -8.77 -13.97
C VAL A 24 -4.32 -7.64 -14.94
N VAL A 25 -3.31 -6.84 -15.31
CA VAL A 25 -3.43 -5.79 -16.32
C VAL A 25 -3.82 -6.46 -17.64
N THR A 26 -5.06 -6.22 -18.07
CA THR A 26 -5.49 -6.64 -19.41
C THR A 26 -5.07 -5.54 -20.37
N VAL A 27 -4.02 -5.81 -21.15
CA VAL A 27 -3.47 -4.88 -22.16
C VAL A 27 -4.55 -4.50 -23.16
N GLN A 28 -5.01 -3.25 -23.12
CA GLN A 28 -5.81 -2.66 -24.19
C GLN A 28 -4.87 -2.05 -25.22
N GLN A 29 -4.94 -2.53 -26.47
CA GLN A 29 -4.22 -1.92 -27.57
C GLN A 29 -4.71 -0.49 -27.83
N SER A 30 -3.91 0.49 -27.42
CA SER A 30 -3.83 1.80 -28.04
C SER A 30 -2.43 2.36 -27.77
N GLY A 31 -1.82 3.10 -28.70
CA GLY A 31 -0.47 3.65 -28.56
C GLY A 31 -0.32 4.75 -27.49
N LYS A 32 -1.00 4.61 -26.36
CA LYS A 32 -0.99 5.50 -25.20
C LYS A 32 -0.27 4.79 -24.05
N ARG A 33 0.56 5.52 -23.31
CA ARG A 33 1.31 5.02 -22.16
C ARG A 33 0.39 4.52 -21.05
N ASP A 34 0.71 3.36 -20.49
CA ASP A 34 0.13 2.90 -19.22
C ASP A 34 0.56 3.80 -18.05
N ILE A 35 -0.38 4.19 -17.20
CA ILE A 35 -0.13 5.06 -16.04
C ILE A 35 -0.63 4.34 -14.81
N ILE A 36 0.10 4.43 -13.70
CA ILE A 36 -0.38 3.98 -12.40
C ILE A 36 -0.10 5.05 -11.35
N ILE A 37 -1.05 5.21 -10.43
CA ILE A 37 -0.98 6.15 -9.33
C ILE A 37 -0.88 5.39 -8.01
N PHE A 38 0.07 5.81 -7.19
CA PHE A 38 0.20 5.44 -5.80
C PHE A 38 0.03 6.69 -4.95
N SER A 39 -0.95 6.70 -4.06
CA SER A 39 -1.22 7.84 -3.18
C SER A 39 -1.07 7.44 -1.73
N ASP A 40 -0.46 8.29 -0.91
CA ASP A 40 -0.68 8.22 0.53
C ASP A 40 -2.15 8.47 0.86
N PHE A 41 -2.53 8.17 2.09
CA PHE A 41 -3.91 8.24 2.57
C PHE A 41 -4.10 9.39 3.56
N ASP A 42 -3.49 9.25 4.73
CA ASP A 42 -3.54 10.18 5.84
C ASP A 42 -2.69 11.41 5.51
N GLY A 43 -3.25 12.62 5.60
CA GLY A 43 -2.59 13.86 5.18
C GLY A 43 -2.65 14.15 3.67
N THR A 44 -3.07 13.17 2.85
CA THR A 44 -3.10 13.26 1.39
C THR A 44 -4.52 13.17 0.82
N ILE A 45 -5.17 12.00 0.88
CA ILE A 45 -6.59 11.82 0.46
C ILE A 45 -7.52 12.38 1.53
N PHE A 46 -7.19 12.13 2.78
CA PHE A 46 -7.89 12.67 3.95
C PHE A 46 -6.99 13.67 4.66
N MET A 47 -7.56 14.76 5.15
CA MET A 47 -6.80 15.84 5.80
C MET A 47 -6.24 15.44 7.16
N GLN A 48 -6.91 14.51 7.84
CA GLN A 48 -6.53 14.02 9.16
C GLN A 48 -5.94 12.61 9.07
N ASP A 49 -5.11 12.28 10.05
CA ASP A 49 -4.55 10.94 10.21
C ASP A 49 -5.55 10.03 10.96
N THR A 50 -5.94 8.94 10.31
CA THR A 50 -6.88 7.94 10.81
C THR A 50 -6.44 7.29 12.11
N GLY A 51 -5.14 6.97 12.24
CA GLY A 51 -4.56 6.45 13.48
C GLY A 51 -4.64 7.49 14.60
N HIS A 52 -4.22 8.73 14.33
CA HIS A 52 -4.27 9.82 15.30
C HIS A 52 -5.68 10.08 15.80
N VAL A 53 -6.67 10.09 14.92
CA VAL A 53 -8.09 10.22 15.31
C VAL A 53 -8.49 9.12 16.30
N LEU A 54 -8.09 7.86 16.08
CA LEU A 54 -8.38 6.77 17.02
C LEU A 54 -7.62 6.93 18.33
N PHE A 55 -6.31 7.17 18.28
CA PHE A 55 -5.47 7.25 19.47
C PHE A 55 -5.93 8.39 20.37
N ASP A 56 -6.30 9.53 19.79
CA ASP A 56 -6.71 10.72 20.53
C ASP A 56 -8.04 10.52 21.27
N HIS A 57 -8.96 9.70 20.74
CA HIS A 57 -10.31 9.51 21.30
C HIS A 57 -10.49 8.21 22.09
N HIS A 58 -9.82 7.13 21.68
CA HIS A 58 -10.03 5.77 22.19
C HIS A 58 -8.75 5.07 22.64
N GLY A 59 -7.59 5.71 22.48
CA GLY A 59 -6.29 5.15 22.84
C GLY A 59 -5.57 5.99 23.87
N CYS A 60 -4.28 6.19 23.64
CA CYS A 60 -3.39 6.89 24.56
C CYS A 60 -3.70 8.39 24.76
N GLY A 61 -4.52 8.98 23.90
CA GLY A 61 -4.89 10.39 23.94
C GLY A 61 -3.83 11.33 23.35
N LEU A 62 -4.26 12.53 22.97
CA LEU A 62 -3.43 13.54 22.28
C LEU A 62 -2.09 13.79 22.95
N ALA A 63 -2.08 14.06 24.25
CA ALA A 63 -0.86 14.40 24.97
C ALA A 63 0.19 13.28 24.99
N ARG A 64 -0.26 12.01 25.01
CA ARG A 64 0.66 10.87 24.95
C ARG A 64 1.09 10.58 23.52
N ARG A 65 0.18 10.72 22.54
CA ARG A 65 0.50 10.60 21.12
C ARG A 65 1.59 11.60 20.71
N GLU A 66 1.47 12.87 21.10
CA GLU A 66 2.48 13.90 20.78
C GLU A 66 3.86 13.57 21.38
N GLN A 67 3.93 12.98 22.57
CA GLN A 67 5.19 12.50 23.15
C GLN A 67 5.80 11.35 22.33
N LEU A 68 4.94 10.42 21.89
CA LEU A 68 5.35 9.28 21.08
C LEU A 68 5.79 9.72 19.67
N ASP A 69 5.11 10.68 19.05
CA ASP A 69 5.51 11.30 17.78
C ASP A 69 6.88 11.99 17.89
N GLU A 70 7.15 12.65 19.02
CA GLU A 70 8.44 13.24 19.32
C GLU A 70 9.55 12.17 19.47
N GLU A 71 9.25 11.00 20.05
CA GLU A 71 10.16 9.86 20.10
C GLU A 71 10.54 9.35 18.69
N ILE A 72 9.59 9.34 17.74
CA ILE A 72 9.86 9.03 16.33
C ILE A 72 10.72 10.14 15.69
N ARG A 73 10.32 11.40 15.87
CA ARG A 73 10.96 12.57 15.26
C ARG A 73 12.43 12.72 15.69
N THR A 74 12.73 12.41 16.95
CA THR A 74 14.09 12.46 17.50
C THR A 74 14.91 11.20 17.20
N GLY A 75 14.27 10.15 16.67
CA GLY A 75 14.89 8.84 16.45
C GLY A 75 15.16 8.07 17.74
N ALA A 76 14.54 8.45 18.86
CA ALA A 76 14.66 7.74 20.13
C ALA A 76 14.08 6.32 20.03
N ARG A 77 13.02 6.14 19.24
CA ARG A 77 12.42 4.85 18.90
C ARG A 77 12.02 4.81 17.44
N SER A 78 11.93 3.60 16.89
CA SER A 78 11.49 3.41 15.52
C SER A 78 9.98 3.67 15.36
N PHE A 79 9.57 4.01 14.15
CA PHE A 79 8.16 4.18 13.79
C PHE A 79 7.33 2.95 14.16
N ARG A 80 7.83 1.75 13.83
CA ARG A 80 7.17 0.49 14.17
C ARG A 80 6.98 0.33 15.68
N ALA A 81 8.03 0.54 16.48
CA ALA A 81 7.95 0.34 17.93
C ALA A 81 6.98 1.33 18.59
N VAL A 82 6.95 2.58 18.14
CA VAL A 82 6.00 3.57 18.64
C VAL A 82 4.56 3.26 18.18
N SER A 83 4.40 2.87 16.92
CA SER A 83 3.09 2.50 16.39
C SER A 83 2.50 1.28 17.13
N GLU A 84 3.32 0.30 17.51
CA GLU A 84 2.88 -0.83 18.34
C GLU A 84 2.26 -0.35 19.66
N ASP A 85 2.88 0.63 20.35
CA ASP A 85 2.32 1.22 21.57
C ASP A 85 1.02 1.96 21.31
N MET A 86 0.96 2.76 20.23
CA MET A 86 -0.22 3.54 19.89
C MET A 86 -1.41 2.62 19.56
N TRP A 87 -1.22 1.62 18.70
CA TRP A 87 -2.26 0.66 18.36
C TRP A 87 -2.68 -0.17 19.57
N ALA A 88 -1.72 -0.65 20.38
CA ALA A 88 -2.02 -1.41 21.60
C ALA A 88 -2.74 -0.59 22.69
N SER A 89 -2.73 0.74 22.59
CA SER A 89 -3.45 1.60 23.53
C SER A 89 -4.97 1.60 23.31
N LEU A 90 -5.44 1.14 22.15
CA LEU A 90 -6.86 1.12 21.82
C LEU A 90 -7.62 0.05 22.60
N ASN A 91 -8.78 0.43 23.12
CA ASN A 91 -9.74 -0.48 23.74
C ASN A 91 -11.15 -0.11 23.27
N VAL A 92 -11.42 -0.36 22.00
CA VAL A 92 -12.68 0.00 21.33
C VAL A 92 -12.98 -1.00 20.21
N PRO A 93 -14.21 -1.52 20.08
CA PRO A 93 -14.59 -2.33 18.93
C PRO A 93 -14.39 -1.55 17.63
N PHE A 94 -14.00 -2.25 16.56
CA PHE A 94 -13.67 -1.63 15.27
C PHE A 94 -14.78 -0.68 14.75
N GLU A 95 -16.04 -1.14 14.77
CA GLU A 95 -17.18 -0.36 14.28
C GLU A 95 -17.47 0.88 15.16
N ASP A 96 -17.25 0.78 16.46
CA ASP A 96 -17.45 1.89 17.39
C ASP A 96 -16.36 2.95 17.20
N GLY A 97 -15.10 2.52 17.08
CA GLY A 97 -13.96 3.40 16.79
C GLY A 97 -14.09 4.09 15.43
N PHE A 98 -14.77 3.47 14.47
CA PHE A 98 -15.05 4.10 13.19
C PHE A 98 -16.05 5.28 13.29
N THR A 99 -16.92 5.30 14.30
CA THR A 99 -17.92 6.37 14.45
C THR A 99 -17.29 7.74 14.59
N ILE A 100 -16.16 7.85 15.31
CA ILE A 100 -15.45 9.12 15.45
C ILE A 100 -14.72 9.51 14.17
N MET A 101 -14.18 8.55 13.41
CA MET A 101 -13.56 8.81 12.11
C MET A 101 -14.53 9.49 11.16
N LYS A 102 -15.77 8.99 11.07
CA LYS A 102 -16.79 9.60 10.20
C LYS A 102 -17.08 11.07 10.52
N GLN A 103 -16.89 11.48 11.78
CA GLN A 103 -17.13 12.86 12.21
C GLN A 103 -15.91 13.77 12.03
N LYS A 104 -14.70 13.20 12.02
CA LYS A 104 -13.44 13.94 12.07
C LYS A 104 -12.68 13.96 10.75
N LEU A 105 -12.86 12.92 9.93
CA LEU A 105 -12.20 12.80 8.65
C LEU A 105 -12.87 13.68 7.61
N GLU A 106 -12.06 14.48 6.95
CA GLU A 106 -12.40 15.30 5.80
C GLU A 106 -11.64 14.75 4.60
N ILE A 107 -12.38 14.30 3.60
CA ILE A 107 -11.81 13.90 2.31
C ILE A 107 -11.44 15.15 1.51
N ASP A 108 -10.38 15.08 0.72
CA ASP A 108 -10.07 16.13 -0.24
C ASP A 108 -11.26 16.41 -1.16
N PRO A 109 -11.66 17.69 -1.34
CA PRO A 109 -12.89 18.05 -2.00
C PRO A 109 -12.95 17.61 -3.47
N ASP A 110 -11.80 17.43 -4.12
CA ASP A 110 -11.71 17.07 -5.53
C ASP A 110 -11.35 15.59 -5.75
N PHE A 111 -11.19 14.80 -4.68
CA PHE A 111 -10.76 13.40 -4.79
C PHE A 111 -11.80 12.52 -5.49
N ASP A 112 -13.09 12.69 -5.22
CA ASP A 112 -14.15 11.89 -5.84
C ASP A 112 -14.21 12.12 -7.37
N GLU A 113 -14.06 13.38 -7.81
CA GLU A 113 -13.99 13.69 -9.24
C GLU A 113 -12.72 13.12 -9.89
N PHE A 114 -11.57 13.27 -9.23
CA PHE A 114 -10.31 12.73 -9.70
C PHE A 114 -10.33 11.19 -9.80
N HIS A 115 -10.90 10.51 -8.81
CA HIS A 115 -11.03 9.05 -8.82
C HIS A 115 -11.91 8.57 -9.98
N LYS A 116 -13.03 9.26 -10.24
CA LYS A 116 -13.87 8.98 -11.42
C LYS A 116 -13.11 9.21 -12.72
N TYR A 117 -12.29 10.25 -12.80
CA TYR A 117 -11.40 10.48 -13.94
C TYR A 117 -10.42 9.32 -14.13
N CYS A 118 -9.81 8.80 -13.05
CA CYS A 118 -8.92 7.63 -13.11
C CYS A 118 -9.66 6.41 -13.66
N ILE A 119 -10.84 6.09 -13.14
CA ILE A 119 -11.66 4.96 -13.61
C ILE A 119 -12.01 5.13 -15.09
N SER A 120 -12.49 6.30 -15.52
CA SER A 120 -12.92 6.52 -16.91
C SER A 120 -11.77 6.43 -17.92
N ASN A 121 -10.53 6.66 -17.47
CA ASN A 121 -9.33 6.59 -18.30
C ASN A 121 -8.55 5.29 -18.14
N GLY A 122 -9.07 4.33 -17.36
CA GLY A 122 -8.38 3.06 -17.10
C GLY A 122 -7.06 3.23 -16.34
N ILE A 123 -6.91 4.27 -15.53
CA ILE A 123 -5.71 4.53 -14.73
C ILE A 123 -5.89 3.85 -13.37
N PRO A 124 -5.11 2.81 -13.03
CA PRO A 124 -5.20 2.20 -11.71
C PRO A 124 -4.75 3.19 -10.63
N PHE A 125 -5.60 3.36 -9.63
CA PHE A 125 -5.33 4.19 -8.45
C PHE A 125 -5.16 3.28 -7.22
N ASN A 126 -4.03 3.42 -6.53
CA ASN A 126 -3.66 2.58 -5.41
C ASN A 126 -3.36 3.46 -4.20
N VAL A 127 -3.88 3.07 -3.05
CA VAL A 127 -3.45 3.62 -1.75
C VAL A 127 -2.20 2.88 -1.29
N ILE A 128 -1.17 3.64 -0.89
CA ILE A 128 0.05 3.13 -0.26
C ILE A 128 0.28 3.85 1.08
N SER A 129 0.00 3.18 2.19
CA SER A 129 -0.08 3.84 3.52
C SER A 129 0.62 3.03 4.60
N ALA A 130 1.22 3.71 5.58
CA ALA A 130 1.77 3.08 6.79
C ALA A 130 0.69 2.71 7.82
N GLY A 131 -0.57 3.12 7.60
CA GLY A 131 -1.73 2.76 8.41
C GLY A 131 -2.16 1.30 8.25
N LEU A 132 -3.36 0.98 8.77
CA LEU A 132 -3.91 -0.38 8.79
C LEU A 132 -5.00 -0.56 7.74
N LYS A 133 -4.80 -1.50 6.81
CA LYS A 133 -5.70 -1.80 5.68
C LYS A 133 -7.18 -1.93 6.07
N PRO A 134 -7.58 -2.63 7.16
CA PRO A 134 -9.00 -2.72 7.53
C PRO A 134 -9.64 -1.36 7.79
N ILE A 135 -8.91 -0.43 8.43
CA ILE A 135 -9.36 0.94 8.68
C ILE A 135 -9.53 1.67 7.35
N LEU A 136 -8.46 1.70 6.54
CA LEU A 136 -8.44 2.45 5.27
C LEU A 136 -9.56 1.99 4.33
N ARG A 137 -9.79 0.67 4.26
CA ARG A 137 -10.90 0.08 3.50
C ARG A 137 -12.25 0.61 3.99
N LYS A 138 -12.53 0.52 5.29
CA LYS A 138 -13.80 0.98 5.87
C LYS A 138 -14.01 2.48 5.65
N VAL A 139 -12.97 3.30 5.79
CA VAL A 139 -13.04 4.74 5.50
C VAL A 139 -13.41 4.97 4.04
N LEU A 140 -12.71 4.35 3.08
CA LEU A 140 -13.02 4.50 1.65
C LEU A 140 -14.44 4.06 1.32
N ASP A 141 -14.89 2.92 1.83
CA ASP A 141 -16.22 2.37 1.57
C ASP A 141 -17.33 3.33 2.03
N VAL A 142 -17.12 4.02 3.16
CA VAL A 142 -18.10 4.94 3.73
C VAL A 142 -18.12 6.29 3.01
N PHE A 143 -16.95 6.82 2.64
CA PHE A 143 -16.84 8.15 2.03
C PHE A 143 -17.09 8.14 0.52
N LEU A 144 -16.76 7.04 -0.19
CA LEU A 144 -16.92 6.92 -1.65
C LEU A 144 -18.06 6.00 -2.07
N GLY A 145 -18.50 5.12 -1.16
CA GLY A 145 -19.36 3.98 -1.47
C GLY A 145 -18.55 2.77 -1.96
N GLU A 146 -18.98 1.56 -1.56
CA GLU A 146 -18.32 0.29 -1.86
C GLU A 146 -18.05 0.07 -3.36
N THR A 147 -18.92 0.58 -4.24
CA THR A 147 -18.72 0.46 -5.69
C THR A 147 -17.52 1.26 -6.17
N GLN A 148 -17.35 2.51 -5.73
CA GLN A 148 -16.22 3.33 -6.15
C GLN A 148 -14.93 2.90 -5.46
N SER A 149 -15.00 2.58 -4.15
CA SER A 149 -13.84 2.17 -3.37
C SER A 149 -13.26 0.83 -3.82
N ALA A 150 -14.06 -0.07 -4.42
CA ALA A 150 -13.59 -1.35 -4.97
C ALA A 150 -12.58 -1.18 -6.12
N HIS A 151 -12.52 -0.01 -6.75
CA HIS A 151 -11.52 0.33 -7.77
C HIS A 151 -10.20 0.86 -7.19
N ILE A 152 -10.07 0.92 -5.86
CA ILE A 152 -8.86 1.37 -5.17
C ILE A 152 -8.23 0.18 -4.47
N ASP A 153 -7.05 -0.23 -4.93
CA ASP A 153 -6.25 -1.23 -4.21
C ASP A 153 -5.51 -0.58 -3.03
N ILE A 154 -5.27 -1.36 -1.96
CA ILE A 154 -4.60 -0.88 -0.75
C ILE A 154 -3.34 -1.69 -0.49
N VAL A 155 -2.20 -1.01 -0.46
CA VAL A 155 -0.88 -1.50 -0.08
C VAL A 155 -0.54 -0.89 1.28
N ALA A 156 -0.79 -1.63 2.36
CA ALA A 156 -0.60 -1.14 3.73
C ALA A 156 -0.28 -2.30 4.67
N ASN A 157 -0.06 -1.99 5.95
CA ASN A 157 -0.05 -2.98 7.02
C ASN A 157 -1.45 -3.58 7.20
N ASP A 158 -1.54 -4.78 7.75
CA ASP A 158 -2.83 -5.39 8.12
C ASP A 158 -3.01 -5.32 9.64
N ALA A 159 -4.14 -5.80 10.15
CA ALA A 159 -4.42 -5.80 11.59
C ALA A 159 -5.23 -7.01 12.04
N GLN A 160 -4.91 -7.48 13.24
CA GLN A 160 -5.76 -8.37 14.01
C GLN A 160 -6.43 -7.54 15.12
N ILE A 161 -7.75 -7.48 15.09
CA ILE A 161 -8.56 -6.74 16.06
C ILE A 161 -9.50 -7.73 16.74
N SER A 162 -9.49 -7.78 18.07
CA SER A 162 -10.41 -8.64 18.80
C SER A 162 -11.86 -8.16 18.60
N PRO A 163 -12.87 -9.05 18.56
CA PRO A 163 -14.26 -8.65 18.34
C PRO A 163 -14.81 -7.66 19.37
N ASP A 164 -14.31 -7.74 20.61
CA ASP A 164 -14.64 -6.83 21.70
C ASP A 164 -13.79 -5.55 21.73
N GLY A 165 -12.82 -5.43 20.81
CA GLY A 165 -11.94 -4.27 20.69
C GLY A 165 -10.85 -4.14 21.74
N SER A 166 -10.71 -5.11 22.64
CA SER A 166 -9.71 -5.13 23.71
C SER A 166 -8.26 -5.30 23.24
N GLU A 167 -8.04 -5.80 22.03
CA GLU A 167 -6.71 -5.94 21.44
C GLU A 167 -6.70 -5.46 19.98
N TRP A 168 -5.83 -4.50 19.69
CA TRP A 168 -5.51 -4.05 18.33
C TRP A 168 -4.03 -4.35 18.06
N LYS A 169 -3.79 -5.30 17.16
CA LYS A 169 -2.45 -5.76 16.83
C LYS A 169 -2.13 -5.55 15.35
N PRO A 170 -1.18 -4.66 15.01
CA PRO A 170 -0.69 -4.53 13.66
C PRO A 170 -0.03 -5.81 13.16
N ILE A 171 -0.25 -6.11 11.89
CA ILE A 171 0.47 -7.13 11.12
C ILE A 171 1.30 -6.37 10.09
N TRP A 172 2.58 -6.22 10.39
CA TRP A 172 3.51 -5.42 9.61
C TRP A 172 3.78 -6.04 8.24
N ARG A 173 3.71 -5.22 7.18
CA ARG A 173 3.99 -5.65 5.80
C ARG A 173 5.46 -6.00 5.61
N HIS A 174 6.35 -5.21 6.21
CA HIS A 174 7.79 -5.39 6.13
C HIS A 174 8.39 -5.58 7.52
N ASP A 175 9.28 -6.56 7.66
CA ASP A 175 9.97 -6.83 8.91
C ASP A 175 11.17 -5.88 9.10
N ASN A 176 10.87 -4.60 9.30
CA ASN A 176 11.85 -3.54 9.55
C ASN A 176 11.28 -2.44 10.47
N GLU A 177 12.11 -1.44 10.79
CA GLU A 177 11.78 -0.33 11.70
C GLU A 177 10.67 0.61 11.18
N LEU A 178 10.38 0.60 9.88
CA LEU A 178 9.31 1.38 9.28
C LEU A 178 7.96 0.65 9.36
N GLY A 179 7.96 -0.67 9.51
CA GLY A 179 6.76 -1.52 9.41
C GLY A 179 6.22 -1.65 7.99
N HIS A 180 6.16 -0.53 7.24
CA HIS A 180 5.90 -0.48 5.82
C HIS A 180 6.87 0.49 5.11
N ASP A 181 7.95 -0.08 4.55
CA ASP A 181 8.76 0.60 3.53
C ASP A 181 8.00 0.79 2.20
N LYS A 182 7.43 1.98 1.98
CA LYS A 182 6.70 2.32 0.76
C LYS A 182 7.57 2.24 -0.50
N ALA A 183 8.86 2.58 -0.41
CA ALA A 183 9.79 2.50 -1.54
C ALA A 183 9.99 1.04 -1.99
N ALA A 184 10.14 0.12 -1.04
CA ALA A 184 10.25 -1.31 -1.36
C ALA A 184 9.02 -1.84 -2.10
N SER A 185 7.81 -1.42 -1.70
CA SER A 185 6.57 -1.82 -2.40
C SER A 185 6.45 -1.21 -3.81
N LEU A 186 6.90 0.04 -4.02
CA LEU A 186 6.97 0.61 -5.36
C LEU A 186 8.00 -0.11 -6.26
N GLN A 187 9.13 -0.51 -5.69
CA GLN A 187 10.16 -1.28 -6.40
C GLN A 187 9.68 -2.68 -6.79
N GLU A 188 8.95 -3.36 -5.90
CA GLU A 188 8.29 -4.64 -6.18
C GLU A 188 7.32 -4.50 -7.36
N TYR A 189 6.44 -3.50 -7.32
CA TYR A 189 5.51 -3.23 -8.41
C TYR A 189 6.23 -2.96 -9.73
N LYS A 190 7.27 -2.11 -9.72
CA LYS A 190 8.09 -1.80 -10.91
C LYS A 190 8.71 -3.04 -11.52
N ALA A 191 9.19 -3.97 -10.68
CA ALA A 191 9.80 -5.20 -11.14
C ALA A 191 8.79 -6.09 -11.85
N ILE A 192 7.59 -6.25 -11.28
CA ILE A 192 6.48 -7.02 -11.86
C ILE A 192 6.05 -6.39 -13.19
N ALA A 193 5.71 -5.10 -13.19
CA ALA A 193 5.24 -4.40 -14.39
C ALA A 193 6.27 -4.42 -15.53
N SER A 194 7.57 -4.30 -15.21
CA SER A 194 8.63 -4.41 -16.23
C SER A 194 8.80 -5.83 -16.76
N SER A 195 8.50 -6.86 -15.96
CA SER A 195 8.62 -8.27 -16.37
C SER A 195 7.46 -8.74 -17.24
N GLU A 196 6.30 -8.12 -17.10
CA GLU A 196 5.07 -8.44 -17.84
C GLU A 196 4.96 -7.65 -19.16
N SER A 197 5.80 -6.64 -19.36
CA SER A 197 5.82 -5.85 -20.60
C SER A 197 6.46 -6.63 -21.76
N GLU A 198 5.65 -7.01 -22.74
CA GLU A 198 6.09 -7.74 -23.94
C GLU A 198 6.91 -6.87 -24.91
N ASP A 199 6.65 -5.56 -24.96
CA ASP A 199 7.31 -4.60 -25.86
C ASP A 199 8.43 -3.80 -25.18
N GLY A 200 8.68 -4.04 -23.89
CA GLY A 200 9.67 -3.35 -23.09
C GLY A 200 9.27 -1.93 -22.65
N SER A 201 8.03 -1.51 -22.93
CA SER A 201 7.44 -0.31 -22.34
C SER A 201 7.32 -0.45 -20.82
N VAL A 202 7.42 0.66 -20.10
CA VAL A 202 7.20 0.69 -18.65
C VAL A 202 6.11 1.71 -18.33
N PRO A 203 5.20 1.40 -17.39
CA PRO A 203 4.18 2.36 -17.01
C PRO A 203 4.81 3.61 -16.40
N LEU A 204 4.16 4.76 -16.59
CA LEU A 204 4.47 5.98 -15.87
C LEU A 204 3.98 5.83 -14.43
N ILE A 205 4.91 5.93 -13.47
CA ILE A 205 4.58 5.77 -12.05
C ILE A 205 4.48 7.13 -11.38
N VAL A 206 3.26 7.43 -10.96
CA VAL A 206 2.91 8.66 -10.25
C VAL A 206 2.81 8.35 -8.76
N PHE A 207 3.45 9.17 -7.93
CA PHE A 207 3.31 9.13 -6.49
C PHE A 207 2.70 10.43 -5.98
N VAL A 208 1.74 10.35 -5.05
CA VAL A 208 1.10 11.49 -4.38
C VAL A 208 1.29 11.31 -2.88
N GLY A 209 1.82 12.31 -2.19
CA GLY A 209 2.01 12.23 -0.74
C GLY A 209 2.22 13.58 -0.08
N ASP A 210 2.44 13.55 1.23
CA ASP A 210 2.59 14.75 2.07
C ASP A 210 3.67 14.61 3.16
N GLY A 211 3.97 13.39 3.59
CA GLY A 211 4.57 13.15 4.90
C GLY A 211 5.99 12.61 4.91
N VAL A 212 6.53 12.43 6.12
CA VAL A 212 7.86 11.85 6.37
C VAL A 212 7.94 10.39 5.89
N SER A 213 6.84 9.64 5.97
CA SER A 213 6.81 8.24 5.55
C SER A 213 7.00 8.08 4.03
N ASP A 214 6.75 9.14 3.27
CA ASP A 214 6.82 9.16 1.80
C ASP A 214 8.22 9.49 1.26
N LEU A 215 9.13 10.01 2.10
CA LEU A 215 10.44 10.47 1.64
C LEU A 215 11.24 9.39 0.89
N PRO A 216 11.21 8.10 1.32
CA PRO A 216 11.82 7.03 0.54
C PRO A 216 11.13 6.82 -0.82
N ALA A 217 9.79 6.83 -0.84
CA ALA A 217 8.97 6.60 -2.03
C ALA A 217 9.11 7.73 -3.07
N ALA A 218 9.33 8.97 -2.62
CA ALA A 218 9.56 10.16 -3.43
C ALA A 218 10.67 9.98 -4.48
N ARG A 219 11.67 9.14 -4.18
CA ARG A 219 12.81 8.89 -5.08
C ARG A 219 12.56 7.79 -6.11
N GLU A 220 11.50 7.00 -5.88
CA GLU A 220 11.14 5.87 -6.73
C GLU A 220 10.15 6.27 -7.83
N ALA A 221 9.35 7.32 -7.64
CA ALA A 221 8.36 7.76 -8.63
C ALA A 221 9.02 8.40 -9.88
N ASP A 222 8.33 8.32 -11.02
CA ASP A 222 8.67 9.10 -12.22
C ASP A 222 8.09 10.52 -12.11
N VAL A 223 6.86 10.61 -11.60
CA VAL A 223 6.18 11.87 -11.29
C VAL A 223 5.83 11.88 -9.81
N LEU A 224 6.22 12.93 -9.11
CA LEU A 224 5.93 13.12 -7.69
C LEU A 224 5.04 14.34 -7.49
N PHE A 225 3.89 14.14 -6.84
CA PHE A 225 3.06 15.20 -6.31
C PHE A 225 3.29 15.29 -4.81
N ALA A 226 3.64 16.48 -4.32
CA ALA A 226 3.83 16.74 -2.90
C ALA A 226 2.85 17.82 -2.44
N ARG A 227 2.16 17.58 -1.34
CA ARG A 227 1.21 18.56 -0.81
C ARG A 227 1.93 19.80 -0.28
N ARG A 228 1.41 20.99 -0.62
CA ARG A 228 2.04 22.27 -0.26
C ARG A 228 2.13 22.48 1.24
N GLY A 229 3.25 23.05 1.67
CA GLY A 229 3.50 23.42 3.06
C GLY A 229 3.73 22.25 4.01
N LEU A 230 3.84 21.02 3.50
CA LEU A 230 4.05 19.82 4.31
C LEU A 230 5.45 19.22 4.10
N ARG A 231 5.78 18.24 4.94
CA ARG A 231 7.17 17.80 5.13
C ARG A 231 7.79 17.17 3.88
N LEU A 232 6.99 16.52 3.03
CA LEU A 232 7.46 15.97 1.76
C LEU A 232 7.91 17.09 0.80
N GLU A 233 7.19 18.20 0.73
CA GLU A 233 7.57 19.36 -0.10
C GLU A 233 8.90 19.95 0.37
N GLU A 234 9.02 20.22 1.67
CA GLU A 234 10.27 20.72 2.28
C GLU A 234 11.46 19.82 1.93
N TYR A 235 11.28 18.50 2.10
CA TYR A 235 12.31 17.54 1.77
C TYR A 235 12.70 17.56 0.28
N CYS A 236 11.71 17.71 -0.60
CA CYS A 236 11.97 17.81 -2.04
C CYS A 236 12.79 19.06 -2.38
N ILE A 237 12.50 20.19 -1.75
CA ILE A 237 13.27 21.44 -1.88
C ILE A 237 14.70 21.25 -1.36
N GLU A 238 14.85 20.74 -0.13
CA GLU A 238 16.14 20.49 0.54
C GLU A 238 17.05 19.57 -0.31
N ASN A 239 16.47 18.54 -0.92
CA ASN A 239 17.20 17.49 -1.65
C ASN A 239 17.19 17.66 -3.17
N LYS A 240 16.61 18.75 -3.69
CA LYS A 240 16.48 19.02 -5.13
C LYS A 240 15.83 17.86 -5.89
N ILE A 241 14.77 17.30 -5.31
CA ILE A 241 13.92 16.29 -5.95
C ILE A 241 12.88 17.03 -6.78
N SER A 242 12.66 16.61 -8.02
CA SER A 242 11.61 17.19 -8.86
C SER A 242 10.24 16.74 -8.37
N TYR A 243 9.31 17.68 -8.22
CA TYR A 243 7.95 17.40 -7.78
C TYR A 243 7.00 18.47 -8.32
N PHE A 244 5.70 18.17 -8.25
CA PHE A 244 4.61 19.10 -8.53
C PHE A 244 3.88 19.38 -7.21
N PRO A 245 3.86 20.65 -6.74
CA PRO A 245 3.11 21.00 -5.54
C PRO A 245 1.61 20.96 -5.83
N PHE A 246 0.79 20.52 -4.87
CA PHE A 246 -0.67 20.56 -4.98
C PHE A 246 -1.35 20.95 -3.66
N ASP A 247 -2.55 21.55 -3.77
CA ASP A 247 -3.46 21.77 -2.63
C ASP A 247 -4.64 20.79 -2.65
N THR A 248 -5.17 20.47 -3.83
CA THR A 248 -6.27 19.50 -4.01
C THR A 248 -6.03 18.56 -5.19
N PHE A 249 -6.83 17.49 -5.29
CA PHE A 249 -6.72 16.52 -6.38
C PHE A 249 -7.10 17.09 -7.77
N ALA A 250 -7.78 18.25 -7.85
CA ALA A 250 -8.05 18.93 -9.12
C ALA A 250 -6.76 19.41 -9.82
N GLU A 251 -5.78 19.86 -9.05
CA GLU A 251 -4.48 20.27 -9.59
C GLU A 251 -3.68 19.05 -10.08
N ILE A 252 -3.74 17.94 -9.34
CA ILE A 252 -3.13 16.67 -9.76
C ILE A 252 -3.73 16.23 -11.09
N GLN A 253 -5.06 16.28 -11.24
CA GLN A 253 -5.72 15.93 -12.50
C GLN A 253 -5.21 16.76 -13.67
N THR A 254 -5.15 18.07 -13.47
CA THR A 254 -4.75 19.04 -14.50
C THR A 254 -3.32 18.79 -14.95
N GLU A 255 -2.40 18.64 -14.01
CA GLU A 255 -1.00 18.42 -14.30
C GLU A 255 -0.75 17.03 -14.88
N LEU A 256 -1.43 15.99 -14.38
CA LEU A 256 -1.36 14.65 -14.95
C LEU A 256 -1.82 14.64 -16.41
N ALA A 257 -2.94 15.29 -16.74
CA ALA A 257 -3.42 15.40 -18.11
C ALA A 257 -2.39 16.08 -19.02
N ARG A 258 -1.75 17.16 -18.55
CA ARG A 258 -0.66 17.85 -19.27
C ARG A 258 0.52 16.93 -19.53
N LEU A 259 0.97 16.19 -18.52
CA LEU A 259 2.11 15.27 -18.61
C LEU A 259 1.84 14.12 -19.58
N VAL A 260 0.63 13.56 -19.55
CA VAL A 260 0.21 12.48 -20.46
C VAL A 260 0.16 12.96 -21.91
N GLN A 261 -0.31 14.19 -22.15
CA GLN A 261 -0.33 14.77 -23.48
C GLN A 261 1.10 15.00 -24.00
N GLU A 262 1.95 15.66 -23.22
CA GLU A 262 3.36 15.93 -23.56
C GLU A 262 4.09 14.62 -23.91
N ASP A 263 3.86 13.60 -23.10
CA ASP A 263 4.48 12.31 -23.29
C ASP A 263 4.02 11.59 -24.57
N GLN A 264 2.73 11.65 -24.88
CA GLN A 264 2.18 11.11 -26.12
C GLN A 264 2.76 11.81 -27.36
N GLU A 265 2.96 13.12 -27.29
CA GLU A 265 3.54 13.94 -28.36
C GLU A 265 5.02 13.58 -28.62
N ILE A 266 5.79 13.35 -27.56
CA ILE A 266 7.24 13.13 -27.65
C ILE A 266 7.61 11.67 -27.93
N THR A 267 6.92 10.73 -27.29
CA THR A 267 7.33 9.31 -27.29
C THR A 267 6.38 8.40 -28.06
N HIS A 268 5.20 8.92 -28.43
CA HIS A 268 4.10 8.14 -28.99
C HIS A 268 3.71 6.93 -28.13
N GLY A 269 3.81 7.09 -26.80
CA GLY A 269 3.51 6.05 -25.82
C GLY A 269 4.56 4.95 -25.68
N SER A 270 5.64 4.99 -26.47
CA SER A 270 6.63 3.91 -26.55
C SER A 270 7.89 4.18 -25.71
N GLY A 271 8.57 3.11 -25.29
CA GLY A 271 9.85 3.21 -24.58
C GLY A 271 9.71 3.78 -23.17
N LYS A 272 10.54 4.78 -22.83
CA LYS A 272 10.56 5.39 -21.50
C LYS A 272 9.77 6.69 -21.47
N PRO A 273 9.06 6.99 -20.37
CA PRO A 273 8.41 8.26 -20.19
C PRO A 273 9.31 9.48 -20.33
N VAL A 274 8.74 10.61 -20.74
CA VAL A 274 9.44 11.91 -20.73
C VAL A 274 9.93 12.24 -19.32
N GLN A 275 9.09 11.99 -18.31
CA GLN A 275 9.40 12.19 -16.89
C GLN A 275 10.14 11.02 -16.25
N TYR A 276 10.71 10.11 -17.05
CA TYR A 276 11.32 8.90 -16.54
C TYR A 276 12.44 9.21 -15.55
N ASN A 277 12.36 8.62 -14.35
CA ASN A 277 13.35 8.80 -13.30
C ASN A 277 14.41 7.67 -13.35
N PRO A 278 15.63 7.93 -13.84
CA PRO A 278 16.67 6.91 -13.93
C PRO A 278 17.24 6.48 -12.57
N ARG A 279 17.05 7.29 -11.50
CA ARG A 279 17.53 6.96 -10.15
C ARG A 279 16.65 5.92 -9.46
N ALA A 280 15.35 5.91 -9.73
CA ALA A 280 14.49 4.77 -9.40
C ALA A 280 15.01 3.45 -10.03
N ASN A 281 15.72 3.56 -11.16
CA ASN A 281 16.37 2.43 -11.82
C ASN A 281 17.78 2.08 -11.33
N PHE A 282 18.43 2.93 -10.51
CA PHE A 282 19.74 2.62 -9.94
C PHE A 282 19.61 1.53 -8.86
N TRP A 283 18.62 1.66 -7.97
CA TRP A 283 18.29 0.65 -6.96
C TRP A 283 17.84 -0.68 -7.60
N ARG A 284 17.17 -0.61 -8.77
CA ARG A 284 16.83 -1.78 -9.62
C ARG A 284 18.04 -2.68 -9.93
N ARG A 285 19.19 -2.09 -10.28
CA ARG A 285 20.42 -2.84 -10.64
C ARG A 285 21.23 -3.29 -9.43
N ALA A 286 21.09 -2.61 -8.30
CA ALA A 286 21.74 -3.00 -7.05
C ALA A 286 21.03 -4.22 -6.42
N SER A 287 19.69 -4.27 -6.48
CA SER A 287 18.88 -5.35 -5.91
C SER A 287 18.88 -6.62 -6.77
N SER A 288 18.92 -6.51 -8.10
CA SER A 288 18.96 -7.66 -9.02
C SER A 288 20.20 -8.57 -8.89
N LYS A 289 21.24 -8.15 -8.15
CA LYS A 289 22.42 -8.98 -7.83
C LYS A 289 22.23 -9.88 -6.61
N LYS A 290 21.14 -9.73 -5.85
CA LYS A 290 20.69 -10.67 -4.82
C LYS A 290 19.40 -11.33 -5.34
N ALA A 291 19.55 -12.52 -5.91
CA ALA A 291 18.50 -13.23 -6.64
C ALA A 291 17.20 -13.39 -5.82
N VAL A 292 16.07 -13.00 -6.42
CA VAL A 292 14.73 -13.43 -6.01
C VAL A 292 14.46 -14.78 -6.70
N PRO A 293 14.12 -15.85 -5.97
CA PRO A 293 13.79 -17.13 -6.59
C PRO A 293 12.45 -17.01 -7.33
N THR A 294 12.43 -17.41 -8.59
CA THR A 294 11.24 -17.50 -9.43
C THR A 294 10.23 -18.49 -8.85
N LEU A 295 8.99 -18.04 -8.71
CA LEU A 295 7.87 -18.75 -8.07
C LEU A 295 7.26 -19.83 -8.98
N SER A 296 8.12 -20.68 -9.56
CA SER A 296 7.73 -21.78 -10.46
C SER A 296 8.43 -23.11 -10.14
N SER A 297 9.13 -23.26 -9.01
CA SER A 297 9.87 -24.49 -8.67
C SER A 297 9.45 -25.21 -7.38
N ILE A 298 8.33 -24.85 -6.73
CA ILE A 298 7.80 -25.65 -5.61
C ILE A 298 6.64 -26.50 -6.09
N GLN A 299 6.95 -27.55 -6.86
CA GLN A 299 6.07 -28.71 -6.95
C GLN A 299 6.27 -29.60 -5.72
N ALA A 300 5.14 -29.95 -5.12
CA ALA A 300 5.00 -30.66 -3.86
C ALA A 300 5.75 -32.01 -3.84
N THR A 301 6.54 -32.23 -2.80
CA THR A 301 6.91 -33.57 -2.34
C THR A 301 6.26 -33.83 -0.99
N THR A 302 5.19 -34.63 -1.00
CA THR A 302 4.60 -35.28 0.17
C THR A 302 5.63 -36.16 0.88
N PRO A 303 5.69 -36.19 2.23
CA PRO A 303 6.46 -37.21 2.92
C PRO A 303 5.64 -38.50 3.03
N ALA A 304 6.13 -39.56 2.38
CA ALA A 304 5.67 -40.93 2.60
C ALA A 304 6.33 -41.50 3.86
N THR A 305 5.52 -42.17 4.66
CA THR A 305 5.85 -43.01 5.81
C THR A 305 6.90 -44.10 5.51
N GLY A 306 7.78 -44.40 6.46
CA GLY A 306 8.59 -45.63 6.42
C GLY A 306 9.57 -45.76 7.59
N ASN A 307 9.28 -46.67 8.52
CA ASN A 307 10.17 -47.15 9.59
C ASN A 307 11.51 -47.67 9.05
N THR A 308 12.60 -47.50 9.80
CA THR A 308 13.33 -48.57 10.54
C THR A 308 14.84 -48.28 10.74
N PHE A 309 15.34 -48.79 11.88
CA PHE A 309 16.72 -49.16 12.26
C PHE A 309 17.71 -48.11 12.83
N LEU A 310 18.00 -48.30 14.13
CA LEU A 310 19.21 -47.94 14.89
C LEU A 310 20.43 -48.77 14.39
N PRO A 311 21.69 -48.35 14.64
CA PRO A 311 22.40 -48.59 15.93
C PRO A 311 23.19 -47.35 16.45
N GLU A 312 23.22 -47.05 17.76
CA GLU A 312 24.24 -47.49 18.74
C GLU A 312 25.69 -47.19 18.27
N THR A 313 26.42 -46.21 18.80
CA THR A 313 27.13 -46.24 20.11
C THR A 313 28.07 -45.02 20.25
N TYR A 314 28.56 -44.81 21.49
CA TYR A 314 29.72 -44.03 21.95
C TYR A 314 29.54 -42.57 22.38
N ALA A 315 29.37 -42.42 23.71
CA ALA A 315 29.94 -41.33 24.50
C ALA A 315 31.43 -41.65 24.82
N PRO A 316 32.25 -40.64 25.15
CA PRO A 316 32.52 -40.41 26.57
C PRO A 316 32.68 -38.93 27.01
N GLN A 317 32.15 -38.69 28.22
CA GLN A 317 32.64 -37.94 29.39
C GLN A 317 33.52 -36.67 29.34
N ALA A 318 33.08 -35.74 30.23
CA ALA A 318 33.83 -34.84 31.14
C ALA A 318 34.58 -33.65 30.52
N THR A 319 34.54 -32.43 31.05
CA THR A 319 34.74 -32.06 32.47
C THR A 319 34.27 -30.62 32.72
N LEU A 320 33.68 -30.38 33.89
CA LEU A 320 33.49 -29.07 34.54
C LEU A 320 34.84 -28.57 35.10
N VAL A 321 35.16 -27.28 34.97
CA VAL A 321 35.92 -26.54 36.00
C VAL A 321 35.51 -25.06 36.00
N SER A 322 35.05 -24.63 37.19
CA SER A 322 34.94 -23.27 37.78
C SER A 322 34.36 -22.10 36.99
#